data_AF-A0A0B3AP88-F1
#
_entry.id   AF-A0A0B3AP88-F1
#
_cell.length_a   1.000
_cell.length_b   1.000
_cell.length_c   1.000
_cell.angle_alpha   90.00
_cell.angle_beta   90.00
_cell.angle_gamma   90.00
#
_symmetry.space_group_name_H-M   'P 1'
#
loop_
_entity.id
_entity.type
_entity.pdbx_description
1 polymer ?
#
loop_
_entity_poly.entity_id
_entity_poly.type
_entity_poly.pdbx_seq_one_letter_code
_entity_poly.pdbx_strand_id
1 'polypeptide(L)'
;MEESLDTYNIEGELKGIQTEFYGASSVEEYNVILVKLLAMDIPKYLVQSMKTDKISFYPTPQNINLDILQLIGGGDYSIQGEEAYIKAIQRWGQANLDVKIIFEGYDVGYESSIDSVLKVFTIEITEKGEIVHTPYLILKKLENLKLKENYLDKEESGYIVIELIDPSYEIVFSTTENVDFTNLPLFISPALERLNLEEEVKLAEEKKFKLFLFMFILFLLIILGIVAYIILQEWYKKKYEDYLFKNKNHLFNLINYIQNAKQSGMSDQDITLNLKKEGWTMEQITYVLRKYAGKRTGMVEIPHKELFEKLKNLPSKVSIQKKPIQEKTPFGSQVAPRGKFSSNTQKFNKL
;
A
#
# COMPACT_ATOMS: atom_id res chain seq x y z
N MET A 1 5.63 -18.52 34.77
CA MET A 1 4.44 -19.31 34.43
C MET A 1 3.60 -19.60 35.67
N GLU A 2 4.14 -20.17 36.75
CA GLU A 2 3.38 -20.34 38.01
C GLU A 2 2.92 -19.00 38.60
N GLU A 3 3.80 -18.00 38.63
CA GLU A 3 3.48 -16.66 39.15
C GLU A 3 2.47 -15.88 38.29
N SER A 4 2.37 -16.18 36.99
CA SER A 4 1.39 -15.54 36.09
C SER A 4 0.00 -16.19 36.16
N LEU A 5 -0.11 -17.37 36.78
CA LEU A 5 -1.36 -18.12 36.92
C LEU A 5 -1.96 -18.02 38.33
N ASP A 6 -1.32 -17.25 39.20
CA ASP A 6 -1.65 -17.07 40.62
C ASP A 6 -2.01 -18.36 41.38
N THR A 7 -1.40 -19.48 40.98
CA THR A 7 -1.75 -20.80 41.52
C THR A 7 -1.45 -20.92 43.00
N TYR A 8 -0.46 -20.16 43.49
CA TYR A 8 -0.10 -20.11 44.90
C TYR A 8 -1.20 -19.52 45.78
N ASN A 9 -1.83 -18.40 45.36
CA ASN A 9 -2.91 -17.79 46.14
C ASN A 9 -4.16 -18.68 46.11
N ILE A 10 -4.51 -19.24 44.94
CA ILE A 10 -5.65 -20.16 44.80
C ILE A 10 -5.49 -21.38 45.73
N GLU A 11 -4.30 -21.98 45.79
CA GLU A 11 -4.03 -23.09 46.73
C GLU A 11 -4.14 -22.66 48.19
N GLY A 12 -3.67 -21.45 48.51
CA GLY A 12 -3.77 -20.87 49.85
C GLY A 12 -5.22 -20.67 50.28
N GLU A 13 -6.03 -20.05 49.41
CA GLU A 13 -7.46 -19.83 49.64
C GLU A 13 -8.22 -21.15 49.77
N LEU A 14 -7.92 -22.13 48.91
CA LEU A 14 -8.55 -23.45 48.96
C LEU A 14 -8.23 -24.18 50.27
N LYS A 15 -6.98 -24.12 50.75
CA LYS A 15 -6.59 -24.66 52.07
C LYS A 15 -7.29 -23.94 53.21
N GLY A 16 -7.50 -22.62 53.10
CA GLY A 16 -8.28 -21.83 54.05
C GLY A 16 -9.73 -22.31 54.12
N ILE A 17 -10.41 -22.39 52.97
CA ILE A 17 -11.78 -22.89 52.84
C ILE A 17 -11.90 -24.33 53.37
N GLN A 18 -10.93 -25.18 53.08
CA GLN A 18 -10.90 -26.56 53.57
C GLN A 18 -10.78 -26.62 55.11
N THR A 19 -9.98 -25.74 55.70
CA THR A 19 -9.84 -25.63 57.16
C THR A 19 -11.14 -25.15 57.81
N GLU A 20 -11.78 -24.14 57.22
CA GLU A 20 -13.10 -23.65 57.66
C GLU A 20 -14.17 -24.75 57.56
N PHE A 21 -14.16 -25.55 56.49
CA PHE A 21 -15.07 -26.68 56.31
C PHE A 21 -14.95 -27.75 57.41
N TYR A 22 -13.73 -28.09 57.82
CA TYR A 22 -13.53 -29.05 58.91
C TYR A 22 -13.92 -28.49 60.30
N GLY A 23 -13.89 -27.18 60.47
CA GLY A 23 -14.30 -26.51 61.71
C GLY A 23 -15.79 -26.19 61.79
N ALA A 24 -16.51 -26.23 60.67
CA ALA A 24 -17.93 -25.87 60.60
C ALA A 24 -18.82 -26.92 61.28
N SER A 25 -19.83 -26.44 62.00
CA SER A 25 -20.77 -27.25 62.79
C SER A 25 -22.24 -26.85 62.59
N SER A 26 -22.52 -25.76 61.88
CA SER A 26 -23.86 -25.27 61.58
C SER A 26 -24.13 -25.16 60.07
N VAL A 27 -25.40 -25.20 59.69
CA VAL A 27 -25.83 -25.06 58.28
C VAL A 27 -25.45 -23.68 57.73
N GLU A 28 -25.56 -22.65 58.57
CA GLU A 28 -25.16 -21.28 58.24
C GLU A 28 -23.68 -21.18 57.91
N GLU A 29 -22.80 -21.83 58.68
CA GLU A 29 -21.35 -21.88 58.41
C GLU A 29 -21.05 -22.59 57.08
N TYR A 30 -21.70 -23.73 56.80
CA TYR A 30 -21.55 -24.43 55.52
C TYR A 30 -22.03 -23.60 54.34
N ASN A 31 -23.10 -22.82 54.48
CA ASN A 31 -23.58 -21.93 53.42
C ASN A 31 -22.56 -20.82 53.11
N VAL A 32 -21.91 -20.25 54.12
CA VAL A 32 -20.84 -19.26 53.91
C VAL A 32 -19.65 -19.86 53.16
N ILE A 33 -19.24 -21.09 53.53
CA ILE A 33 -18.16 -21.83 52.86
C ILE A 33 -18.53 -22.11 51.39
N LEU A 34 -19.77 -22.55 51.13
CA LEU A 34 -20.25 -22.81 49.77
C LEU A 34 -20.20 -21.54 48.91
N VAL A 35 -20.60 -20.39 49.45
CA VAL A 35 -20.52 -19.10 48.73
C VAL A 35 -19.07 -18.75 48.40
N LYS A 36 -18.12 -18.94 49.33
CA LYS A 36 -16.68 -18.71 49.08
C LYS A 36 -16.15 -19.62 47.98
N LEU A 37 -16.52 -20.90 47.99
CA LEU A 37 -16.08 -21.86 46.99
C LEU A 37 -16.65 -21.55 45.60
N LEU A 38 -17.93 -21.17 45.52
CA LEU A 38 -18.59 -20.77 44.26
C LEU A 38 -18.07 -19.45 43.70
N ALA A 39 -17.51 -18.57 44.55
CA ALA A 39 -16.91 -17.31 44.14
C ALA A 39 -15.45 -17.45 43.66
N MET A 40 -14.82 -18.61 43.86
CA MET A 40 -13.43 -18.84 43.48
C MET A 40 -13.31 -19.05 41.97
N ASP A 41 -12.42 -18.28 41.34
CA ASP A 41 -12.17 -18.38 39.90
C ASP A 41 -11.01 -19.35 39.64
N ILE A 42 -11.36 -20.62 39.39
CA ILE A 42 -10.37 -21.70 39.24
C ILE A 42 -10.09 -21.94 37.74
N PRO A 43 -8.82 -21.81 37.30
CA PRO A 43 -8.39 -22.21 35.97
C PRO A 43 -8.76 -23.67 35.67
N LYS A 44 -9.49 -23.92 34.59
CA LYS A 44 -9.81 -25.28 34.14
C LYS A 44 -8.71 -25.87 33.27
N TYR A 45 -8.17 -25.06 32.38
CA TYR A 45 -7.13 -25.47 31.45
C TYR A 45 -6.25 -24.30 31.07
N LEU A 46 -5.00 -24.63 30.75
CA LEU A 46 -4.04 -23.73 30.12
C LEU A 46 -3.86 -24.19 28.68
N VAL A 47 -3.95 -23.27 27.73
CA VAL A 47 -3.76 -23.57 26.31
C VAL A 47 -2.76 -22.59 25.69
N GLN A 48 -1.90 -23.10 24.80
CA GLN A 48 -1.12 -22.25 23.93
C GLN A 48 -2.05 -21.72 22.83
N SER A 49 -2.49 -20.47 22.97
CA SER A 49 -3.48 -19.85 22.09
C SER A 49 -2.89 -19.40 20.77
N MET A 50 -1.61 -19.03 20.77
CA MET A 50 -0.90 -18.57 19.59
C MET A 50 0.57 -18.97 19.64
N LYS A 51 1.10 -19.37 18.48
CA LYS A 51 2.52 -19.64 18.30
C LYS A 51 2.94 -19.17 16.92
N THR A 52 4.12 -18.58 16.83
CA THR A 52 4.82 -18.40 15.57
C THR A 52 6.06 -19.27 15.54
N ASP A 53 6.46 -19.71 14.36
CA ASP A 53 7.83 -20.12 14.13
C ASP A 53 8.73 -18.88 14.03
N LYS A 54 9.95 -19.02 13.50
CA LYS A 54 10.87 -17.92 13.25
C LYS A 54 10.34 -17.02 12.12
N ILE A 55 9.79 -15.87 12.47
CA ILE A 55 9.31 -14.85 11.52
C ILE A 55 10.25 -13.65 11.50
N SER A 56 10.43 -13.02 10.34
CA SER A 56 11.20 -11.77 10.25
C SER A 56 10.46 -10.64 10.95
N PHE A 57 11.17 -9.88 11.79
CA PHE A 57 10.62 -8.72 12.48
C PHE A 57 11.07 -7.41 11.85
N TYR A 58 10.14 -6.48 11.73
CA TYR A 58 10.39 -5.10 11.30
C TYR A 58 9.65 -4.15 12.23
N PRO A 59 10.35 -3.19 12.86
CA PRO A 59 9.71 -2.26 13.78
C PRO A 59 8.74 -1.36 13.02
N THR A 60 7.56 -1.13 13.61
CA THR A 60 6.59 -0.16 13.07
C THR A 60 7.10 1.26 13.33
N PRO A 61 6.83 2.23 12.44
CA PRO A 61 7.25 3.62 12.64
C PRO A 61 6.82 4.21 13.98
N GLN A 62 5.64 3.83 14.48
CA GLN A 62 5.06 4.32 15.73
C GLN A 62 5.78 3.77 16.98
N ASN A 63 6.48 2.65 16.85
CA ASN A 63 7.21 2.02 17.95
C ASN A 63 8.65 2.55 18.07
N ILE A 64 9.13 3.31 17.07
CA ILE A 64 10.47 3.90 17.06
C ILE A 64 10.41 5.24 17.79
N ASN A 65 11.01 5.28 18.99
CA ASN A 65 11.13 6.49 19.78
C ASN A 65 12.53 7.08 19.60
N LEU A 66 12.63 8.33 19.13
CA LEU A 66 13.92 9.00 18.92
C LEU A 66 14.43 9.69 20.19
N ASP A 67 13.54 10.12 21.09
CA ASP A 67 13.91 10.76 22.36
C ASP A 67 14.77 9.82 23.21
N ILE A 68 14.41 8.53 23.27
CA ILE A 68 15.22 7.53 24.01
C ILE A 68 16.60 7.35 23.38
N LEU A 69 16.71 7.39 22.04
CA LEU A 69 18.02 7.33 21.36
C LEU A 69 18.88 8.56 21.68
N GLN A 70 18.27 9.75 21.75
CA GLN A 70 18.96 10.97 22.15
C GLN A 70 19.44 10.86 23.61
N LEU A 71 18.59 10.36 24.51
CA LEU A 71 18.89 10.21 25.93
C LEU A 71 20.06 9.26 26.21
N ILE A 72 20.15 8.13 25.50
CA ILE A 72 21.25 7.16 25.67
C ILE A 72 22.56 7.61 25.02
N GLY A 73 22.66 8.86 24.57
CA GLY A 73 23.85 9.42 23.95
C GLY A 73 24.00 9.09 22.47
N GLY A 74 22.90 8.76 21.79
CA GLY A 74 22.87 8.49 20.35
C GLY A 74 23.04 9.73 19.47
N GLY A 75 23.10 10.93 20.05
CA GLY A 75 23.20 12.21 19.35
C GLY A 75 21.88 12.96 19.26
N ASP A 76 21.87 14.10 18.58
CA ASP A 76 20.69 14.98 18.48
C ASP A 76 19.94 14.81 17.15
N TYR A 77 18.64 15.11 17.16
CA TYR A 77 17.82 15.21 15.95
C TYR A 77 16.93 16.45 15.96
N SER A 78 16.54 16.91 14.77
CA SER A 78 15.53 17.97 14.61
C SER A 78 14.15 17.34 14.48
N ILE A 79 13.16 17.91 15.19
CA ILE A 79 11.74 17.50 15.09
C ILE A 79 11.25 17.50 13.63
N GLN A 80 11.73 18.45 12.81
CA GLN A 80 11.36 18.52 11.39
C GLN A 80 11.90 17.35 10.56
N GLY A 81 12.90 16.62 11.06
CA GLY A 81 13.53 15.47 10.41
C GLY A 81 13.14 14.12 11.02
N GLU A 82 12.22 14.07 11.98
CA GLU A 82 11.84 12.84 12.71
C GLU A 82 11.50 11.68 11.76
N GLU A 83 10.69 11.91 10.73
CA GLU A 83 10.32 10.89 9.74
C GLU A 83 11.54 10.35 8.96
N ALA A 84 12.51 11.21 8.65
CA ALA A 84 13.73 10.81 7.96
C ALA A 84 14.59 9.89 8.83
N TYR A 85 14.70 10.19 10.13
CA TYR A 85 15.40 9.33 11.10
C TYR A 85 14.70 7.98 11.26
N ILE A 86 13.37 7.95 11.44
CA ILE A 86 12.61 6.70 11.55
C ILE A 86 12.85 5.80 10.33
N LYS A 87 12.78 6.37 9.12
CA LYS A 87 13.07 5.64 7.87
C LYS A 87 14.53 5.16 7.80
N ALA A 88 15.48 5.99 8.25
CA ALA A 88 16.88 5.63 8.27
C ALA A 88 17.15 4.47 9.24
N ILE A 89 16.52 4.45 10.42
CA ILE A 89 16.59 3.34 11.39
C ILE A 89 16.09 2.04 10.76
N GLN A 90 14.90 2.06 10.16
CA GLN A 90 14.32 0.88 9.51
C GLN A 90 15.22 0.36 8.39
N ARG A 91 15.72 1.26 7.53
CA ARG A 91 16.61 0.92 6.42
C ARG A 91 17.93 0.33 6.92
N TRP A 92 18.52 0.96 7.93
CA TRP A 92 19.76 0.48 8.52
C TRP A 92 19.55 -0.92 9.11
N GLY A 93 18.46 -1.15 9.85
CA GLY A 93 18.15 -2.47 10.41
C GLY A 93 17.98 -3.53 9.33
N GLN A 94 17.24 -3.20 8.26
CA GLN A 94 17.05 -4.13 7.13
C GLN A 94 18.36 -4.48 6.39
N ALA A 95 19.27 -3.51 6.26
CA ALA A 95 20.55 -3.71 5.58
C ALA A 95 21.56 -4.49 6.42
N ASN A 96 21.58 -4.26 7.74
CA ASN A 96 22.66 -4.75 8.60
C ASN A 96 22.26 -5.93 9.50
N LEU A 97 20.96 -6.14 9.77
CA LEU A 97 20.49 -7.15 10.72
C LEU A 97 19.51 -8.12 10.07
N ASP A 98 19.61 -9.40 10.45
CA ASP A 98 18.51 -10.36 10.34
C ASP A 98 17.91 -10.57 11.73
N VAL A 99 16.69 -10.08 11.92
CA VAL A 99 15.97 -10.16 13.20
C VAL A 99 14.80 -11.11 13.03
N LYS A 100 14.80 -12.19 13.82
CA LYS A 100 13.70 -13.16 13.89
C LYS A 100 13.01 -13.09 15.24
N ILE A 101 11.70 -13.26 15.24
CA ILE A 101 10.89 -13.41 16.45
C ILE A 101 10.23 -14.78 16.45
N ILE A 102 10.27 -15.43 17.60
CA ILE A 102 9.40 -16.55 17.97
C ILE A 102 8.49 -16.03 19.08
N PHE A 103 7.19 -16.20 18.91
CA PHE A 103 6.18 -15.77 19.85
C PHE A 103 5.35 -16.95 20.34
N GLU A 104 5.12 -17.01 21.64
CA GLU A 104 4.24 -17.99 22.27
C GLU A 104 3.27 -17.27 23.22
N GLY A 105 1.97 -17.35 22.91
CA GLY A 105 0.89 -16.83 23.73
C GLY A 105 0.17 -17.97 24.45
N TYR A 106 -0.12 -17.75 25.73
CA TYR A 106 -0.86 -18.68 26.58
C TYR A 106 -2.10 -18.02 27.14
N ASP A 107 -3.21 -18.73 27.04
CA ASP A 107 -4.50 -18.33 27.58
C ASP A 107 -4.96 -19.35 28.63
N VAL A 108 -5.68 -18.84 29.63
CA VAL A 108 -6.30 -19.64 30.69
C VAL A 108 -7.79 -19.65 30.46
N GLY A 109 -8.37 -20.85 30.43
CA GLY A 109 -9.81 -21.03 30.39
C GLY A 109 -10.39 -21.20 31.79
N TYR A 110 -11.38 -20.37 32.10
CA TYR A 110 -12.24 -20.47 33.27
C TYR A 110 -13.61 -21.04 32.87
N GLU A 111 -14.57 -21.13 33.81
CA GLU A 111 -15.94 -21.57 33.51
C GLU A 111 -16.64 -20.67 32.48
N SER A 112 -16.38 -19.36 32.53
CA SER A 112 -17.14 -18.36 31.77
C SER A 112 -16.29 -17.41 30.91
N SER A 113 -14.97 -17.44 31.06
CA SER A 113 -14.03 -16.57 30.35
C SER A 113 -12.80 -17.35 29.86
N ILE A 114 -12.11 -16.75 28.90
CA ILE A 114 -10.77 -17.14 28.50
C ILE A 114 -9.94 -15.86 28.56
N ASP A 115 -8.92 -15.85 29.41
CA ASP A 115 -8.06 -14.70 29.62
C ASP A 115 -6.66 -14.98 29.09
N SER A 116 -6.07 -14.01 28.39
CA SER A 116 -4.69 -14.12 27.95
C SER A 116 -3.76 -13.72 29.08
N VAL A 117 -2.90 -14.65 29.51
CA VAL A 117 -2.19 -14.50 30.78
C VAL A 117 -0.68 -14.38 30.63
N LEU A 118 -0.10 -14.89 29.54
CA LEU A 118 1.33 -14.92 29.38
C LEU A 118 1.72 -14.87 27.90
N LYS A 119 2.60 -13.92 27.59
CA LYS A 119 3.23 -13.78 26.28
C LYS A 119 4.73 -13.98 26.44
N VAL A 120 5.31 -14.87 25.65
CA VAL A 120 6.73 -15.16 25.63
C VAL A 120 7.29 -14.82 24.26
N PHE A 121 8.39 -14.09 24.24
CA PHE A 121 9.09 -13.68 23.03
C PHE A 121 10.53 -14.17 23.08
N THR A 122 10.99 -14.74 21.99
CA THR A 122 12.41 -14.99 21.70
C THR A 122 12.79 -14.17 20.49
N ILE A 123 13.73 -13.24 20.67
CA ILE A 123 14.27 -12.36 19.64
C ILE A 123 15.65 -12.89 19.27
N GLU A 124 15.81 -13.38 18.05
CA GLU A 124 17.11 -13.78 17.51
C GLU A 124 17.60 -12.67 16.57
N ILE A 125 18.78 -12.14 16.85
CA ILE A 125 19.39 -11.05 16.08
C ILE A 125 20.71 -11.58 15.55
N THR A 126 20.93 -11.44 14.25
CA THR A 126 22.21 -11.80 13.61
C THR A 126 22.65 -10.67 12.70
N GLU A 127 23.92 -10.27 12.80
CA GLU A 127 24.50 -9.32 11.88
C GLU A 127 24.69 -9.93 10.48
N LYS A 128 24.27 -9.20 9.44
CA LYS A 128 24.43 -9.62 8.03
C LYS A 128 25.85 -9.37 7.49
N GLY A 129 26.65 -8.61 8.22
CA GLY A 129 28.01 -8.22 7.89
C GLY A 129 28.68 -7.58 9.11
N GLU A 130 29.91 -7.13 8.97
CA GLU A 130 30.65 -6.53 10.09
C GLU A 130 30.09 -5.14 10.42
N ILE A 131 29.49 -4.99 11.61
CA ILE A 131 29.01 -3.70 12.10
C ILE A 131 30.11 -3.03 12.94
N VAL A 132 30.57 -1.87 12.50
CA VAL A 132 31.68 -1.13 13.13
C VAL A 132 31.28 -0.54 14.50
N HIS A 133 29.99 -0.26 14.70
CA HIS A 133 29.48 0.39 15.90
C HIS A 133 28.35 -0.42 16.53
N THR A 134 28.48 -0.70 17.83
CA THR A 134 27.51 -1.42 18.64
C THR A 134 26.12 -0.79 18.53
N PRO A 135 25.14 -1.50 17.96
CA PRO A 135 23.76 -1.04 17.94
C PRO A 135 23.08 -1.29 19.28
N TYR A 136 21.96 -0.60 19.48
CA TYR A 136 21.13 -0.72 20.67
C TYR A 136 19.82 -1.41 20.29
N LEU A 137 19.40 -2.39 21.09
CA LEU A 137 18.03 -2.84 21.13
C LEU A 137 17.28 -2.02 22.16
N ILE A 138 16.15 -1.46 21.76
CA ILE A 138 15.28 -0.65 22.60
C ILE A 138 13.90 -1.31 22.64
N LEU A 139 13.46 -1.68 23.83
CA LEU A 139 12.17 -2.30 24.10
C LEU A 139 11.42 -1.43 25.11
N LYS A 140 10.21 -0.98 24.78
CA LYS A 140 9.37 -0.29 25.76
C LYS A 140 9.09 -1.22 26.95
N LYS A 141 9.21 -0.72 28.18
CA LYS A 141 8.90 -1.49 29.39
C LYS A 141 7.43 -1.89 29.38
N LEU A 142 7.19 -3.20 29.38
CA LEU A 142 5.87 -3.80 29.37
C LEU A 142 5.40 -4.17 30.77
N GLU A 143 4.10 -4.37 30.95
CA GLU A 143 3.54 -4.84 32.21
C GLU A 143 4.06 -6.24 32.59
N ASN A 144 4.58 -6.38 33.81
CA ASN A 144 5.19 -7.62 34.31
C ASN A 144 6.27 -8.21 33.39
N LEU A 145 7.00 -7.35 32.69
CA LEU A 145 8.12 -7.75 31.85
C LEU A 145 9.19 -8.47 32.67
N LYS A 146 9.52 -9.70 32.27
CA LYS A 146 10.56 -10.54 32.87
C LYS A 146 11.51 -11.02 31.79
N LEU A 147 12.77 -10.63 31.91
CA LEU A 147 13.87 -11.15 31.08
C LEU A 147 14.30 -12.51 31.63
N LYS A 148 14.64 -13.45 30.73
CA LYS A 148 15.08 -14.80 31.10
C LYS A 148 16.40 -14.78 31.89
N GLU A 149 17.28 -13.84 31.55
CA GLU A 149 18.58 -13.64 32.19
C GLU A 149 18.96 -12.15 32.17
N ASN A 150 20.11 -11.81 32.74
CA ASN A 150 20.62 -10.44 32.73
C ASN A 150 21.35 -10.19 31.40
N TYR A 151 20.78 -9.33 30.57
CA TYR A 151 21.35 -8.96 29.26
C TYR A 151 22.16 -7.66 29.32
N LEU A 152 22.65 -7.30 30.52
CA LEU A 152 23.28 -6.00 30.80
C LEU A 152 22.34 -4.82 30.43
N ASP A 153 21.04 -5.06 30.60
CA ASP A 153 20.01 -4.10 30.24
C ASP A 153 20.00 -2.91 31.20
N LYS A 154 19.68 -1.73 30.65
CA LYS A 154 19.49 -0.49 31.40
C LYS A 154 18.07 -0.01 31.19
N GLU A 155 17.41 0.37 32.29
CA GLU A 155 16.11 1.01 32.22
C GLU A 155 16.28 2.53 32.15
N GLU A 156 15.82 3.14 31.07
CA GLU A 156 15.86 4.59 30.83
C GLU A 156 14.52 5.06 30.29
N SER A 157 13.90 6.05 30.95
CA SER A 157 12.63 6.68 30.53
C SER A 157 11.50 5.72 30.13
N GLY A 158 11.38 4.57 30.82
CA GLY A 158 10.34 3.57 30.52
C GLY A 158 10.68 2.65 29.34
N TYR A 159 11.95 2.59 28.94
CA TYR A 159 12.49 1.66 27.97
C TYR A 159 13.61 0.82 28.58
N ILE A 160 13.70 -0.42 28.14
CA ILE A 160 14.83 -1.31 28.36
C ILE A 160 15.77 -1.17 27.16
N VAL A 161 17.03 -0.87 27.44
CA VAL A 161 18.07 -0.66 26.45
C VAL A 161 19.16 -1.72 26.63
N ILE A 162 19.47 -2.44 25.55
CA ILE A 162 20.48 -3.50 25.51
C ILE A 162 21.49 -3.16 24.42
N GLU A 163 22.78 -3.12 24.78
CA GLU A 163 23.89 -2.94 23.84
C GLU A 163 24.21 -4.27 23.16
N LEU A 164 24.15 -4.32 21.82
CA LEU A 164 24.39 -5.53 21.04
C LEU A 164 25.88 -5.62 20.64
N ILE A 165 26.72 -6.07 21.57
CA ILE A 165 28.19 -6.17 21.48
C ILE A 165 28.68 -7.33 20.59
N ASP A 166 27.94 -8.43 20.54
CA ASP A 166 28.21 -9.67 19.82
C ASP A 166 27.49 -9.72 18.46
N PRO A 167 28.02 -10.45 17.47
CA PRO A 167 27.40 -10.54 16.14
C PRO A 167 26.09 -11.33 16.11
N SER A 168 25.76 -12.04 17.20
CA SER A 168 24.52 -12.79 17.34
C SER A 168 24.01 -12.73 18.77
N TYR A 169 22.71 -12.45 18.91
CA TYR A 169 22.02 -12.35 20.18
C TYR A 169 20.73 -13.17 20.17
N GLU A 170 20.44 -13.81 21.29
CA GLU A 170 19.15 -14.40 21.60
C GLU A 170 18.62 -13.76 22.88
N ILE A 171 17.54 -12.98 22.77
CA ILE A 171 16.93 -12.31 23.92
C ILE A 171 15.55 -12.94 24.14
N VAL A 172 15.38 -13.54 25.30
CA VAL A 172 14.11 -14.16 25.73
C VAL A 172 13.50 -13.35 26.86
N PHE A 173 12.22 -13.00 26.70
CA PHE A 173 11.44 -12.32 27.74
C PHE A 173 9.97 -12.74 27.73
N SER A 174 9.28 -12.43 28.82
CA SER A 174 7.85 -12.63 28.95
C SER A 174 7.14 -11.39 29.52
N THR A 175 5.86 -11.24 29.20
CA THR A 175 5.00 -10.14 29.65
C THR A 175 3.55 -10.63 29.85
N THR A 176 2.78 -9.90 30.64
CA THR A 176 1.32 -10.08 30.76
C THR A 176 0.54 -9.01 29.99
N GLU A 177 1.22 -8.01 29.44
CA GLU A 177 0.59 -6.98 28.62
C GLU A 177 0.01 -7.58 27.35
N ASN A 178 -1.10 -7.00 26.87
CA ASN A 178 -1.77 -7.45 25.65
C ASN A 178 -1.00 -7.00 24.39
N VAL A 179 0.12 -7.67 24.12
CA VAL A 179 0.98 -7.48 22.95
C VAL A 179 1.28 -8.82 22.26
N ASP A 180 1.51 -8.76 20.96
CA ASP A 180 1.90 -9.87 20.10
C ASP A 180 3.07 -9.47 19.18
N PHE A 181 3.48 -10.36 18.28
CA PHE A 181 4.60 -10.12 17.37
C PHE A 181 4.35 -9.02 16.32
N THR A 182 3.10 -8.59 16.12
CA THR A 182 2.73 -7.55 15.13
C THR A 182 2.81 -6.15 15.71
N ASN A 183 2.61 -6.01 17.02
CA ASN A 183 2.56 -4.72 17.71
C ASN A 183 3.64 -4.55 18.79
N LEU A 184 4.58 -5.49 18.91
CA LEU A 184 5.67 -5.43 19.88
C LEU A 184 6.45 -4.10 19.78
N PRO A 185 6.50 -3.28 20.86
CA PRO A 185 7.18 -1.99 20.88
C PRO A 185 8.69 -2.14 21.06
N LEU A 186 9.33 -2.76 20.07
CA LEU A 186 10.75 -3.04 20.00
C LEU A 186 11.33 -2.47 18.71
N PHE A 187 12.52 -1.88 18.79
CA PHE A 187 13.31 -1.51 17.61
C PHE A 187 14.80 -1.62 17.90
N ILE A 188 15.59 -1.73 16.85
CA ILE A 188 17.05 -1.81 16.93
C ILE A 188 17.64 -0.70 16.08
N SER A 189 18.56 0.07 16.64
CA SER A 189 19.15 1.22 15.98
C SER A 189 20.59 1.43 16.42
N PRO A 190 21.48 1.92 15.53
CA PRO A 190 22.72 2.55 15.95
C PRO A 190 22.40 3.93 16.56
N ALA A 191 23.43 4.62 17.05
CA ALA A 191 23.35 6.03 17.37
C ALA A 191 22.82 6.86 16.17
N LEU A 192 22.03 7.90 16.45
CA LEU A 192 21.42 8.80 15.46
C LEU A 192 22.47 9.43 14.53
N GLU A 193 23.64 9.78 15.04
CA GLU A 193 24.74 10.35 14.23
C GLU A 193 25.30 9.39 13.17
N ARG A 194 25.05 8.09 13.33
CA ARG A 194 25.51 7.03 12.40
C ARG A 194 24.51 6.75 11.30
N LEU A 195 23.31 7.31 11.40
CA LEU A 195 22.28 7.14 10.40
C LEU A 195 22.56 8.05 9.21
N ASN A 196 22.62 7.45 8.03
CA ASN A 196 22.69 8.22 6.80
C ASN A 196 21.27 8.69 6.44
N LEU A 197 20.97 9.94 6.80
CA LEU A 197 19.80 10.63 6.30
C LEU A 197 20.05 10.91 4.83
N GLU A 198 19.38 10.17 3.94
CA GLU A 198 19.20 10.71 2.60
C GLU A 198 18.44 12.03 2.79
N GLU A 199 19.06 13.14 2.40
CA GLU A 199 18.32 14.37 2.14
C GLU A 199 17.10 13.94 1.33
N GLU A 200 15.90 14.37 1.73
CA GLU A 200 14.73 14.22 0.90
C GLU A 200 15.10 14.75 -0.48
N VAL A 201 15.44 13.84 -1.39
CA VAL A 201 15.52 14.14 -2.79
C VAL A 201 14.11 14.57 -3.08
N LYS A 202 13.87 15.89 -3.13
CA LYS A 202 12.63 16.50 -3.60
C LYS A 202 12.19 15.62 -4.74
N LEU A 203 11.16 14.81 -4.52
CA LEU A 203 10.80 13.67 -5.36
C LEU A 203 11.02 14.09 -6.80
N ALA A 204 12.11 13.61 -7.40
CA ALA A 204 12.38 13.87 -8.79
C ALA A 204 11.14 13.34 -9.50
N GLU A 205 10.35 14.25 -10.09
CA GLU A 205 9.02 14.01 -10.62
C GLU A 205 8.95 12.57 -11.13
N GLU A 206 8.11 11.74 -10.48
CA GLU A 206 7.98 10.32 -10.82
C GLU A 206 8.04 10.16 -12.33
N LYS A 207 8.95 9.31 -12.82
CA LYS A 207 9.22 9.04 -14.24
C LYS A 207 7.93 8.99 -15.08
N LYS A 208 7.45 10.16 -15.51
CA LYS A 208 6.27 10.37 -16.37
C LYS A 208 6.40 9.62 -17.69
N PHE A 209 7.63 9.21 -18.04
CA PHE A 209 7.97 8.50 -19.26
C PHE A 209 7.26 7.14 -19.39
N LYS A 210 7.06 6.38 -18.30
CA LYS A 210 6.39 5.07 -18.38
C LYS A 210 4.87 5.20 -18.57
N LEU A 211 4.24 6.16 -17.88
CA LEU A 211 2.81 6.44 -18.03
C LEU A 211 2.52 7.06 -19.41
N PHE A 212 3.36 7.98 -19.87
CA PHE A 212 3.26 8.56 -21.21
C PHE A 212 3.41 7.51 -22.30
N LEU A 213 4.39 6.60 -22.18
CA LEU A 213 4.57 5.50 -23.13
C LEU A 213 3.36 4.57 -23.17
N PHE A 214 2.80 4.23 -22.00
CA PHE A 214 1.58 3.42 -21.91
C PHE A 214 0.39 4.12 -22.58
N MET A 215 0.17 5.41 -22.27
CA MET A 215 -0.90 6.22 -22.89
C MET A 215 -0.70 6.36 -24.40
N PHE A 216 0.54 6.48 -24.88
CA PHE A 216 0.87 6.54 -26.30
C PHE A 216 0.56 5.23 -27.03
N ILE A 217 0.93 4.08 -26.44
CA ILE A 217 0.62 2.77 -27.01
C ILE A 217 -0.89 2.55 -27.07
N LEU A 218 -1.62 2.91 -26.01
CA LEU A 218 -3.08 2.81 -25.95
C LEU A 218 -3.74 3.68 -27.03
N PHE A 219 -3.26 4.91 -27.23
CA PHE A 219 -3.73 5.81 -28.27
C PHE A 219 -3.50 5.24 -29.68
N LEU A 220 -2.33 4.67 -29.95
CA LEU A 220 -2.01 4.03 -31.24
C LEU A 220 -2.95 2.86 -31.55
N LEU A 221 -3.29 2.06 -30.53
CA LEU A 221 -4.19 0.92 -30.67
C LEU A 221 -5.62 1.37 -31.03
N ILE A 222 -6.11 2.45 -30.41
CA ILE A 222 -7.41 3.04 -30.75
C ILE A 222 -7.43 3.54 -32.20
N ILE A 223 -6.38 4.23 -32.65
CA ILE A 223 -6.27 4.68 -34.05
C ILE A 223 -6.33 3.49 -35.01
N LEU A 224 -5.59 2.41 -34.71
CA LEU A 224 -5.57 1.22 -35.56
C LEU A 224 -6.95 0.57 -35.67
N GLY A 225 -7.71 0.53 -34.56
CA GLY A 225 -9.09 0.09 -34.55
C GLY A 225 -10.00 0.96 -35.43
N ILE A 226 -9.85 2.29 -35.38
CA ILE A 226 -10.61 3.22 -36.23
C ILE A 226 -10.27 3.01 -37.71
N VAL A 227 -9.00 2.85 -38.05
CA VAL A 227 -8.56 2.60 -39.45
C VAL A 227 -9.15 1.29 -39.95
N ALA A 228 -9.07 0.21 -39.17
CA ALA A 228 -9.67 -1.07 -39.52
C ALA A 228 -11.19 -0.95 -39.71
N TYR A 229 -11.87 -0.20 -38.85
CA TYR A 229 -13.30 0.07 -38.96
C TYR A 229 -13.65 0.81 -40.27
N ILE A 230 -12.87 1.84 -40.64
CA ILE A 230 -13.08 2.59 -41.89
C ILE A 230 -12.89 1.69 -43.12
N ILE A 231 -11.87 0.84 -43.12
CA ILE A 231 -11.64 -0.12 -44.22
C ILE A 231 -12.83 -1.07 -44.34
N LEU A 232 -13.30 -1.62 -43.21
CA LEU A 232 -14.45 -2.52 -43.19
C LEU A 232 -15.73 -1.81 -43.66
N GLN A 233 -15.93 -0.56 -43.23
CA GLN A 233 -17.06 0.28 -43.64
C GLN A 233 -17.07 0.49 -45.17
N GLU A 234 -15.92 0.78 -45.78
CA GLU A 234 -15.81 1.01 -47.22
C GLU A 234 -15.98 -0.30 -48.02
N TRP A 235 -15.44 -1.41 -47.52
CA TRP A 235 -15.68 -2.74 -48.09
C TRP A 235 -17.16 -3.11 -48.03
N TYR A 236 -17.80 -2.89 -46.88
CA TYR A 236 -19.22 -3.19 -46.68
C TYR A 236 -20.08 -2.40 -47.67
N LYS A 237 -19.82 -1.10 -47.86
CA LYS A 237 -20.56 -0.30 -48.85
C LYS A 237 -20.45 -0.82 -50.28
N LYS A 238 -19.27 -1.30 -50.68
CA LYS A 238 -18.98 -1.64 -52.09
C LYS A 238 -19.22 -3.10 -52.45
N LYS A 239 -19.11 -4.01 -51.48
CA LYS A 239 -19.07 -5.45 -51.73
C LYS A 239 -20.08 -6.26 -50.94
N TYR A 240 -20.74 -5.67 -49.96
CA TYR A 240 -21.68 -6.42 -49.13
C TYR A 240 -22.92 -6.88 -49.89
N GLU A 241 -23.44 -6.09 -50.83
CA GLU A 241 -24.56 -6.50 -51.68
C GLU A 241 -24.20 -7.71 -52.56
N ASP A 242 -23.00 -7.70 -53.16
CA ASP A 242 -22.49 -8.79 -53.98
C ASP A 242 -22.20 -10.05 -53.13
N TYR A 243 -21.75 -9.86 -51.88
CA TYR A 243 -21.55 -10.95 -50.91
C TYR A 243 -22.89 -11.58 -50.49
N LEU A 244 -23.88 -10.75 -50.18
CA LEU A 244 -25.20 -11.18 -49.69
C LEU A 244 -26.06 -11.79 -50.80
N PHE A 245 -25.91 -11.31 -52.05
CA PHE A 245 -26.59 -11.82 -53.23
C PHE A 245 -25.59 -12.17 -54.33
N LYS A 246 -25.07 -13.40 -54.27
CA LYS A 246 -24.11 -13.94 -55.26
C LYS A 246 -24.58 -13.81 -56.72
N ASN A 247 -25.89 -13.72 -56.95
CA ASN A 247 -26.49 -13.51 -58.27
C ASN A 247 -27.35 -12.23 -58.27
N LYS A 248 -27.07 -11.32 -59.19
CA LYS A 248 -27.79 -10.03 -59.34
C LYS A 248 -29.29 -10.22 -59.57
N ASN A 249 -29.68 -11.34 -60.18
CA ASN A 249 -31.09 -11.65 -60.42
C ASN A 249 -31.84 -11.96 -59.12
N HIS A 250 -31.15 -12.44 -58.08
CA HIS A 250 -31.79 -12.78 -56.81
C HIS A 250 -32.32 -11.54 -56.09
N LEU A 251 -31.52 -10.48 -56.06
CA LEU A 251 -31.94 -9.22 -55.44
C LEU A 251 -33.12 -8.61 -56.21
N PHE A 252 -33.07 -8.61 -57.53
CA PHE A 252 -34.16 -8.11 -58.37
C PHE A 252 -35.45 -8.90 -58.15
N ASN A 253 -35.37 -10.24 -58.13
CA ASN A 253 -36.51 -11.12 -57.90
C ASN A 253 -37.14 -10.88 -56.52
N LEU A 254 -36.31 -10.70 -55.48
CA LEU A 254 -36.78 -10.41 -54.13
C LEU A 254 -37.46 -9.05 -54.03
N ILE A 255 -36.90 -8.01 -54.67
CA ILE A 255 -37.51 -6.67 -54.70
C ILE A 255 -38.87 -6.74 -55.40
N ASN A 256 -38.96 -7.40 -56.55
CA ASN A 256 -40.22 -7.55 -57.29
C ASN A 256 -41.25 -8.36 -56.49
N TYR A 257 -40.82 -9.43 -55.82
CA TYR A 257 -41.70 -10.20 -54.94
C TYR A 257 -42.27 -9.33 -53.82
N ILE A 258 -41.42 -8.58 -53.12
CA ILE A 258 -41.84 -7.69 -52.04
C ILE A 258 -42.79 -6.62 -52.57
N GLN A 259 -42.50 -6.03 -53.72
CA GLN A 259 -43.37 -5.04 -54.35
C GLN A 259 -44.76 -5.61 -54.64
N ASN A 260 -44.84 -6.79 -55.24
CA ASN A 260 -46.12 -7.45 -55.54
C ASN A 260 -46.85 -7.85 -54.26
N ALA A 261 -46.14 -8.40 -53.28
CA ALA A 261 -46.72 -8.78 -51.99
C ALA A 261 -47.27 -7.55 -51.23
N LYS A 262 -46.58 -6.41 -51.32
CA LYS A 262 -47.04 -5.14 -50.74
C LYS A 262 -48.26 -4.58 -51.44
N GLN A 263 -48.31 -4.64 -52.77
CA GLN A 263 -49.49 -4.24 -53.54
C GLN A 263 -50.71 -5.12 -53.21
N SER A 264 -50.49 -6.38 -52.86
CA SER A 264 -51.54 -7.31 -52.39
C SER A 264 -51.90 -7.15 -50.90
N GLY A 265 -51.36 -6.15 -50.20
CA GLY A 265 -51.71 -5.85 -48.80
C GLY A 265 -50.96 -6.68 -47.74
N MET A 266 -49.90 -7.40 -48.10
CA MET A 266 -49.17 -8.27 -47.16
C MET A 266 -48.30 -7.48 -46.17
N SER A 267 -48.31 -7.87 -44.90
CA SER A 267 -47.49 -7.25 -43.85
C SER A 267 -46.00 -7.60 -44.01
N ASP A 268 -45.09 -6.80 -43.45
CA ASP A 268 -43.65 -7.11 -43.46
C ASP A 268 -43.33 -8.44 -42.76
N GLN A 269 -44.14 -8.81 -41.75
CA GLN A 269 -44.00 -10.05 -41.00
C GLN A 269 -44.34 -11.25 -41.89
N ASP A 270 -45.45 -11.18 -42.63
CA ASP A 270 -45.89 -12.26 -43.52
C ASP A 270 -44.92 -12.43 -44.70
N ILE A 271 -44.44 -11.32 -45.28
CA ILE A 271 -43.39 -11.33 -46.32
C ILE A 271 -42.12 -11.99 -45.79
N THR A 272 -41.71 -11.67 -44.55
CA THR A 272 -40.53 -12.26 -43.91
C THR A 272 -40.72 -13.77 -43.70
N LEU A 273 -41.89 -14.21 -43.23
CA LEU A 273 -42.19 -15.62 -43.01
C LEU A 273 -42.18 -16.41 -44.32
N ASN A 274 -42.74 -15.84 -45.40
CA ASN A 274 -42.74 -16.48 -46.71
C ASN A 274 -41.33 -16.61 -47.28
N LEU A 275 -40.53 -15.54 -47.23
CA LEU A 275 -39.15 -15.58 -47.71
C LEU A 275 -38.27 -16.53 -46.90
N LYS A 276 -38.51 -16.66 -45.57
CA LYS A 276 -37.82 -17.67 -44.75
C LYS A 276 -38.16 -19.10 -45.19
N LYS A 277 -39.43 -19.38 -45.50
CA LYS A 277 -39.86 -20.71 -45.97
C LYS A 277 -39.20 -21.10 -47.28
N GLU A 278 -38.95 -20.12 -48.16
CA GLU A 278 -38.24 -20.28 -49.44
C GLU A 278 -36.70 -20.33 -49.28
N GLY A 279 -36.18 -20.36 -48.05
CA GLY A 279 -34.75 -20.55 -47.78
C GLY A 279 -33.91 -19.28 -47.73
N TRP A 280 -34.50 -18.09 -47.75
CA TRP A 280 -33.74 -16.83 -47.63
C TRP A 280 -33.31 -16.57 -46.18
N THR A 281 -32.08 -16.11 -46.01
CA THR A 281 -31.53 -15.77 -44.69
C THR A 281 -32.15 -14.48 -44.14
N MET A 282 -32.20 -14.35 -42.81
CA MET A 282 -32.71 -13.13 -42.16
C MET A 282 -31.95 -11.86 -42.58
N GLU A 283 -30.66 -11.99 -42.85
CA GLU A 283 -29.80 -10.89 -43.29
C GLU A 283 -30.19 -10.42 -44.70
N GLN A 284 -30.40 -11.36 -45.63
CA GLN A 284 -30.93 -11.07 -46.97
C GLN A 284 -32.31 -10.41 -46.92
N ILE A 285 -33.25 -11.00 -46.16
CA ILE A 285 -34.62 -10.48 -46.04
C ILE A 285 -34.63 -9.06 -45.47
N THR A 286 -33.88 -8.84 -44.38
CA THR A 286 -33.77 -7.52 -43.74
C THR A 286 -33.14 -6.50 -44.69
N TYR A 287 -32.10 -6.89 -45.43
CA TYR A 287 -31.48 -6.05 -46.43
C TYR A 287 -32.47 -5.62 -47.51
N VAL A 288 -33.22 -6.55 -48.11
CA VAL A 288 -34.15 -6.21 -49.19
C VAL A 288 -35.34 -5.41 -48.69
N LEU A 289 -35.91 -5.72 -47.51
CA LEU A 289 -37.00 -4.93 -46.92
C LEU A 289 -36.56 -3.48 -46.64
N ARG A 290 -35.36 -3.29 -46.08
CA ARG A 290 -34.79 -1.95 -45.88
C ARG A 290 -34.52 -1.25 -47.21
N LYS A 291 -33.99 -1.97 -48.21
CA LYS A 291 -33.71 -1.43 -49.54
C LYS A 291 -34.99 -0.98 -50.25
N TYR A 292 -36.04 -1.80 -50.20
CA TYR A 292 -37.36 -1.48 -50.74
C TYR A 292 -37.97 -0.24 -50.06
N ALA A 293 -37.83 -0.14 -48.73
CA ALA A 293 -38.32 1.01 -47.96
C ALA A 293 -37.45 2.28 -48.08
N GLY A 294 -36.38 2.27 -48.89
CA GLY A 294 -35.42 3.38 -48.98
C GLY A 294 -34.61 3.64 -47.71
N LYS A 295 -34.60 2.68 -46.77
CA LYS A 295 -33.87 2.78 -45.49
C LYS A 295 -32.42 2.36 -45.68
N ARG A 296 -31.52 2.86 -44.83
CA ARG A 296 -30.09 2.51 -44.86
C ARG A 296 -29.92 1.00 -44.63
N THR A 297 -29.23 0.34 -45.56
CA THR A 297 -29.08 -1.12 -45.61
C THR A 297 -27.76 -1.63 -45.00
N GLY A 298 -26.97 -0.75 -44.35
CA GLY A 298 -25.65 -1.10 -43.81
C GLY A 298 -25.32 -0.52 -42.44
N MET A 299 -24.06 -0.73 -42.05
CA MET A 299 -23.49 -0.30 -40.76
C MET A 299 -23.52 1.23 -40.59
N VAL A 300 -23.49 1.71 -39.33
CA VAL A 300 -23.45 3.14 -39.00
C VAL A 300 -22.24 3.78 -39.70
N GLU A 301 -22.48 4.86 -40.43
CA GLU A 301 -21.42 5.51 -41.20
C GLU A 301 -20.74 6.61 -40.39
N ILE A 302 -19.42 6.51 -40.24
CA ILE A 302 -18.60 7.62 -39.76
C ILE A 302 -18.31 8.54 -40.97
N PRO A 303 -18.61 9.86 -40.91
CA PRO A 303 -18.33 10.82 -41.99
C PRO A 303 -16.83 11.16 -42.06
N HIS A 304 -16.02 10.20 -42.48
CA HIS A 304 -14.57 10.34 -42.53
C HIS A 304 -14.07 11.21 -43.69
N LYS A 305 -14.80 11.28 -44.81
CA LYS A 305 -14.39 12.05 -46.01
C LYS A 305 -14.28 13.55 -45.72
N GLU A 306 -15.24 14.12 -45.00
CA GLU A 306 -15.24 15.54 -44.59
C GLU A 306 -14.11 15.86 -43.60
N LEU A 307 -13.73 14.90 -42.75
CA LEU A 307 -12.63 15.03 -41.79
C LEU A 307 -11.27 15.03 -42.50
N PHE A 308 -11.06 14.13 -43.47
CA PHE A 308 -9.81 14.08 -44.24
C PHE A 308 -9.61 15.30 -45.14
N GLU A 309 -10.67 15.85 -45.74
CA GLU A 309 -10.57 17.09 -46.52
C GLU A 309 -10.24 18.31 -45.67
N LYS A 310 -10.79 18.41 -44.46
CA LYS A 310 -10.40 19.45 -43.50
C LYS A 310 -8.94 19.32 -43.07
N LEU A 311 -8.45 18.10 -42.83
CA LEU A 311 -7.06 17.86 -42.41
C LEU A 311 -6.04 18.23 -43.50
N LYS A 312 -6.38 17.98 -44.78
CA LYS A 312 -5.54 18.29 -45.94
C LYS A 312 -5.36 19.81 -46.16
N ASN A 313 -6.30 20.62 -45.67
CA ASN A 313 -6.34 22.06 -45.87
C ASN A 313 -5.76 22.88 -44.69
N LEU A 314 -5.12 22.24 -43.69
CA LEU A 314 -4.42 22.99 -42.63
C LEU A 314 -3.13 23.63 -43.16
N PRO A 315 -2.93 24.96 -42.98
CA PRO A 315 -1.74 25.64 -43.46
C PRO A 315 -0.49 25.23 -42.66
N SER A 316 0.51 24.69 -43.36
CA SER A 316 1.84 24.38 -42.84
C SER A 316 2.65 25.65 -42.59
N LYS A 317 2.41 26.34 -41.46
CA LYS A 317 3.32 27.37 -40.94
C LYS A 317 3.54 27.22 -39.44
N VAL A 318 4.57 26.47 -39.07
CA VAL A 318 5.33 26.70 -37.84
C VAL A 318 6.76 27.02 -38.25
N SER A 319 7.06 28.30 -38.45
CA SER A 319 8.43 28.81 -38.57
C SER A 319 8.97 29.14 -37.18
N ILE A 320 9.87 28.30 -36.66
CA ILE A 320 10.58 28.57 -35.41
C ILE A 320 11.64 29.64 -35.67
N GLN A 321 11.45 30.86 -35.16
CA GLN A 321 12.49 31.88 -35.16
C GLN A 321 13.57 31.51 -34.13
N LYS A 322 14.81 31.26 -34.59
CA LYS A 322 15.99 31.13 -33.73
C LYS A 322 16.41 32.51 -33.24
N LYS A 323 16.47 32.70 -31.92
CA LYS A 323 17.01 33.89 -31.27
C LYS A 323 18.55 33.79 -31.23
N PRO A 324 19.33 34.82 -31.61
CA PRO A 324 20.78 34.73 -31.63
C PRO A 324 21.39 34.82 -30.22
N ILE A 325 22.48 34.07 -30.03
CA ILE A 325 23.30 33.98 -28.83
C ILE A 325 24.18 35.22 -28.73
N GLN A 326 24.21 35.89 -27.57
CA GLN A 326 25.13 37.00 -27.31
C GLN A 326 26.51 36.47 -26.90
N GLU A 327 27.55 36.86 -27.63
CA GLU A 327 28.96 36.65 -27.30
C GLU A 327 29.34 37.41 -26.02
N LYS A 328 30.00 36.72 -25.08
CA LYS A 328 30.71 37.34 -23.97
C LYS A 328 32.13 37.69 -24.42
N THR A 329 32.51 38.96 -24.35
CA THR A 329 33.89 39.43 -24.48
C THR A 329 34.64 39.39 -23.14
N PRO A 330 35.99 39.29 -23.15
CA PRO A 330 36.77 38.84 -21.99
C PRO A 330 37.28 39.98 -21.08
N PHE A 331 37.55 39.56 -19.85
CA PHE A 331 38.34 40.17 -18.77
C PHE A 331 39.27 41.34 -19.14
N GLY A 332 39.08 42.49 -18.49
CA GLY A 332 39.99 43.63 -18.49
C GLY A 332 40.16 44.19 -17.07
N SER A 333 41.41 44.24 -16.63
CA SER A 333 41.94 44.56 -15.31
C SER A 333 41.59 45.95 -14.77
N GLN A 334 41.10 46.02 -13.52
CA GLN A 334 40.94 47.27 -12.76
C GLN A 334 42.21 47.57 -11.97
N VAL A 335 42.83 48.71 -12.28
CA VAL A 335 43.85 49.37 -11.46
C VAL A 335 43.17 50.47 -10.65
N ALA A 336 43.39 50.48 -9.33
CA ALA A 336 42.82 51.44 -8.39
C ALA A 336 43.42 52.85 -8.53
N PRO A 337 42.63 53.93 -8.39
CA PRO A 337 43.19 55.27 -8.24
C PRO A 337 43.39 55.67 -6.77
N ARG A 338 44.57 56.24 -6.52
CA ARG A 338 45.00 56.91 -5.28
C ARG A 338 44.09 58.08 -4.92
N GLY A 339 43.76 58.16 -3.63
CA GLY A 339 43.08 59.29 -3.03
C GLY A 339 43.91 60.58 -3.01
N LYS A 340 43.22 61.71 -3.06
CA LYS A 340 43.72 63.02 -2.63
C LYS A 340 42.76 63.64 -1.63
N PHE A 341 43.36 64.07 -0.52
CA PHE A 341 42.78 64.85 0.55
C PHE A 341 42.21 66.19 0.04
N SER A 342 41.07 66.58 0.61
CA SER A 342 40.66 67.99 0.72
C SER A 342 39.97 68.17 2.06
N SER A 343 40.61 68.93 2.93
CA SER A 343 40.07 69.45 4.19
C SER A 343 38.90 70.39 3.93
N ASN A 344 37.81 70.27 4.68
CA ASN A 344 37.06 71.45 5.07
C ASN A 344 36.37 71.27 6.42
N THR A 345 36.73 72.16 7.32
CA THR A 345 36.13 72.43 8.63
C THR A 345 34.68 72.89 8.52
N GLN A 346 33.81 72.35 9.36
CA GLN A 346 32.70 73.13 9.92
C GLN A 346 32.29 72.59 11.29
N LYS A 347 32.42 73.46 12.29
CA LYS A 347 31.88 73.36 13.64
C LYS A 347 30.35 73.31 13.58
N PHE A 348 29.71 72.50 14.41
CA PHE A 348 28.49 72.92 15.11
C PHE A 348 28.41 72.26 16.51
N ASN A 349 28.01 73.09 17.46
CA ASN A 349 27.97 72.87 18.90
C ASN A 349 26.75 72.04 19.35
N LYS A 350 26.94 71.37 20.50
CA LYS A 350 26.01 71.16 21.64
C LYS A 350 24.53 70.92 21.35
N LEU A 351 24.03 69.77 21.81
CA LEU A 351 23.46 69.62 23.17
C LEU A 351 23.57 68.17 23.62
#